data_AF-A0A5K1DYQ6-F1
#
_entry.id   AF-A0A5K1DYQ6-F1
#
_cell.length_a   1.000
_cell.length_b   1.000
_cell.length_c   1.000
_cell.angle_alpha   90.00
_cell.angle_beta   90.00
_cell.angle_gamma   90.00
#
_symmetry.space_group_name_H-M   'P 1'
#
loop_
_entity.id
_entity.type
_entity.pdbx_description
1 polymer ?
#
loop_
_entity_poly.entity_id
_entity_poly.type
_entity_poly.pdbx_seq_one_letter_code
_entity_poly.pdbx_strand_id
1 'polypeptide(L)' 'MLFGGWGGDVGFAGVRGLNIQGTFVKFTAIGVYVEAAAVDALRPKWAPKSVDDLETSEEFFKDIID' A
#
# COMPACT_ATOMS: atom_id res chain seq x y z
N MET A 1 -0.57 -5.14 -7.01
CA MET A 1 0.24 -4.99 -8.25
C MET A 1 0.84 -3.59 -8.21
N LEU A 2 2.16 -3.47 -8.37
CA LEU A 2 2.88 -2.19 -8.40
C LEU A 2 2.72 -1.55 -9.78
N PHE A 3 2.35 -0.29 -9.83
CA PHE A 3 2.24 0.49 -11.07
C PHE A 3 3.16 1.72 -10.97
N GLY A 4 4.00 1.95 -11.97
CA GLY A 4 4.74 3.21 -12.08
C GLY A 4 3.84 4.30 -12.66
N GLY A 5 3.74 5.44 -11.98
CA GLY A 5 3.02 6.62 -12.45
C GLY A 5 3.87 7.51 -13.37
N TRP A 6 3.20 8.33 -14.19
CA TRP A 6 3.86 9.42 -14.91
C TRP A 6 4.35 10.46 -13.88
N GLY A 7 5.66 10.64 -13.75
CA GLY A 7 6.27 11.55 -12.77
C GLY A 7 7.22 10.90 -11.77
N GLY A 8 7.33 9.56 -11.76
CA GLY A 8 8.22 8.82 -10.82
C GLY A 8 7.49 8.22 -9.62
N ASP A 9 6.18 8.40 -9.52
CA ASP A 9 5.39 7.88 -8.39
C ASP A 9 5.27 6.34 -8.40
N VAL A 10 5.20 5.77 -7.19
CA VAL A 10 4.96 4.35 -6.93
C VAL A 10 3.50 4.16 -6.54
N GLY A 11 2.77 3.39 -7.36
CA GLY A 11 1.37 3.08 -7.15
C GLY A 11 1.13 1.64 -6.69
N PHE A 12 0.17 1.46 -5.80
CA PHE A 12 -0.36 0.17 -5.38
C PHE A 12 -1.85 0.09 -5.66
N ALA A 13 -2.36 -1.09 -6.00
CA ALA A 13 -3.77 -1.31 -6.24
C ALA A 13 -4.31 -2.52 -5.48
N GLY A 14 -5.56 -2.41 -5.03
CA GLY A 14 -6.32 -3.44 -4.33
C GLY A 14 -7.82 -3.34 -4.60
N VAL A 15 -8.60 -4.24 -4.01
CA VAL A 15 -10.06 -4.23 -4.10
C VAL A 15 -10.66 -4.16 -2.70
N ARG A 16 -11.73 -3.40 -2.54
CA ARG A 16 -12.58 -3.45 -1.35
C ARG A 16 -13.90 -4.12 -1.73
N GLY A 17 -14.29 -5.11 -0.93
CA GLY A 17 -15.47 -5.93 -1.16
C GLY A 17 -16.10 -6.43 0.13
N LEU A 18 -17.23 -7.11 0.01
CA LEU A 18 -17.94 -7.76 1.12
C LEU A 18 -18.37 -9.17 0.73
N ASN A 19 -18.37 -10.09 1.69
CA ASN A 19 -18.94 -11.42 1.51
C ASN A 19 -20.47 -11.35 1.61
N ILE A 20 -21.17 -11.63 0.52
CA ILE A 20 -22.63 -11.66 0.44
C ILE A 20 -23.03 -13.06 0.00
N GLN A 21 -23.79 -13.76 0.85
CA GLN A 21 -24.27 -15.13 0.57
C GLN A 21 -23.12 -16.10 0.19
N GLY A 22 -22.00 -16.03 0.90
CA GLY A 22 -20.82 -16.89 0.66
C GLY A 22 -19.98 -16.50 -0.56
N THR A 23 -20.33 -15.42 -1.26
CA THR A 23 -19.56 -14.91 -2.41
C THR A 23 -18.90 -13.58 -2.07
N PHE A 24 -17.61 -13.43 -2.35
CA PHE A 24 -16.92 -12.14 -2.20
C PHE A 24 -17.29 -11.20 -3.36
N VAL A 25 -18.14 -10.22 -3.08
CA VAL A 25 -18.57 -9.20 -4.04
C VAL A 25 -17.62 -8.01 -3.96
N LYS A 26 -16.92 -7.73 -5.06
CA LYS A 26 -16.02 -6.58 -5.20
C LYS A 26 -16.84 -5.33 -5.53
N PHE A 27 -16.68 -4.26 -4.76
CA PHE A 27 -17.41 -3.01 -4.97
C PHE A 27 -16.53 -1.95 -5.61
N THR A 28 -15.30 -1.79 -5.10
CA THR A 28 -14.39 -0.76 -5.57
C THR A 28 -12.99 -1.32 -5.81
N ALA A 29 -12.34 -0.80 -6.85
CA ALA A 29 -10.90 -0.87 -7.01
C ALA A 29 -10.30 0.37 -6.33
N ILE A 30 -9.26 0.16 -5.53
CA ILE A 30 -8.55 1.22 -4.80
C ILE A 30 -7.14 1.29 -5.35
N GLY A 31 -6.70 2.50 -5.70
CA GLY A 31 -5.31 2.81 -6.01
C GLY A 31 -4.75 3.76 -4.95
N VAL A 32 -3.52 3.52 -4.50
CA VAL A 32 -2.76 4.41 -3.63
C VAL A 32 -1.49 4.80 -4.38
N TYR A 33 -1.24 6.10 -4.54
CA TYR A 33 -0.05 6.62 -5.19
C TYR A 33 0.81 7.32 -4.16
N VAL A 34 2.11 7.02 -4.17
CA VAL A 34 3.10 7.57 -3.26
C VAL A 34 4.24 8.13 -4.09
N GLU A 35 4.69 9.34 -3.76
CA GLU A 35 5.83 9.96 -4.42
C GLU A 35 7.11 9.13 -4.18
N ALA A 36 7.99 9.01 -5.18
CA ALA A 36 9.26 8.29 -5.01
C ALA A 36 10.11 8.82 -3.84
N ALA A 37 10.09 10.14 -3.61
CA ALA A 37 10.81 10.76 -2.51
C ALA A 37 10.35 10.26 -1.13
N ALA A 38 9.05 9.99 -0.96
CA ALA A 38 8.52 9.42 0.28
C ALA A 38 9.02 7.98 0.50
N VAL A 39 9.14 7.18 -0.57
CA VAL A 39 9.74 5.84 -0.48
C VAL A 39 11.19 5.91 -0.02
N ASP A 40 11.96 6.85 -0.57
CA ASP A 40 13.36 7.05 -0.16
C ASP A 40 13.48 7.56 1.28
N ALA A 41 12.55 8.41 1.75
CA ALA A 41 12.51 8.89 3.14
C ALA A 41 12.19 7.78 4.16
N LEU A 42 11.31 6.84 3.78
CA LEU A 42 10.89 5.71 4.65
C LEU A 42 11.90 4.55 4.66
N ARG A 43 12.69 4.41 3.59
CA ARG A 43 13.62 3.29 3.39
C ARG A 43 14.57 3.03 4.58
N PRO A 44 15.23 4.02 5.20
CA PRO A 44 16.19 3.76 6.28
C PRO A 44 15.59 3.06 7.50
N LYS A 45 14.32 3.34 7.81
CA LYS A 45 13.62 2.76 8.97
C LYS A 45 13.02 1.40 8.65
N TRP A 46 12.45 1.25 7.44
CA TRP A 46 11.56 0.13 7.13
C TRP A 46 12.18 -0.95 6.22
N ALA A 47 13.21 -0.64 5.42
CA ALA A 47 13.82 -1.61 4.50
C ALA A 47 14.44 -2.87 5.14
N PRO A 48 14.97 -2.84 6.37
CA PRO A 48 15.46 -4.05 7.03
C PRO A 48 14.37 -5.01 7.51
N LYS A 49 13.09 -4.59 7.51
CA LYS A 49 11.96 -5.39 7.98
C LYS A 49 11.43 -6.31 6.89
N SER A 50 10.90 -7.46 7.27
CA SER A 50 10.25 -8.37 6.31
C SER A 50 8.87 -7.83 5.90
N VAL A 51 8.32 -8.33 4.80
CA VAL A 51 6.97 -7.94 4.35
C VAL A 51 5.92 -8.29 5.41
N ASP A 52 6.03 -9.46 6.05
CA ASP A 52 5.08 -9.91 7.09
C ASP A 52 5.12 -8.99 8.32
N ASP A 53 6.31 -8.48 8.69
CA ASP A 53 6.46 -7.51 9.76
C ASP A 53 5.82 -6.16 9.40
N LEU A 54 5.94 -5.73 8.14
CA LEU A 54 5.37 -4.46 7.67
C LEU A 54 3.85 -4.53 7.52
N GLU A 55 3.32 -5.66 7.04
CA GLU A 55 1.88 -5.87 6.85
C GLU A 55 1.08 -5.77 8.16
N THR A 56 1.73 -6.11 9.29
CA THR A 56 1.12 -6.09 10.62
C THR A 56 1.52 -4.86 11.45
N SER A 57 2.38 -3.99 10.93
CA SER A 57 2.90 -2.82 11.64
C SER A 57 2.01 -1.58 11.45
N GLU A 58 1.25 -1.22 12.48
CA GLU A 58 0.50 0.04 12.50
C GLU A 58 1.40 1.28 12.37
N GLU A 59 2.61 1.22 12.93
CA GLU A 59 3.56 2.33 12.88
C GLU A 59 4.05 2.57 11.44
N PHE A 60 4.25 1.50 10.66
CA PHE A 60 4.62 1.63 9.25
C PHE A 60 3.53 2.34 8.44
N PHE A 61 2.27 1.97 8.63
CA PHE A 61 1.17 2.63 7.92
C PHE A 61 0.96 4.08 8.38
N LYS A 62 1.20 4.40 9.66
CA LYS A 62 1.17 5.79 10.14
C LYS A 62 2.24 6.64 9.47
N ASP A 63 3.47 6.14 9.38
CA ASP A 63 4.57 6.83 8.70
C ASP A 63 4.31 7.03 7.19
N ILE A 64 3.42 6.26 6.56
CA ILE A 64 2.98 6.49 5.16
C ILE A 64 1.91 7.57 5.06
N ILE A 65 1.08 7.71 6.08
CA ILE A 65 -0.09 8.60 6.09
C ILE A 65 0.30 10.03 6.52
N ASP A 66 1.22 10.16 7.48
CA ASP A 66 1.68 11.43 8.07
C ASP A 66 2.82 12.07 7.27
#